data_AF-A0AAD1C3V4-F1
#
_entry.id   AF-A0AAD1C3V4-F1
#
_cell.length_a   1.000
_cell.length_b   1.000
_cell.length_c   1.000
_cell.angle_alpha   90.00
_cell.angle_beta   90.00
_cell.angle_gamma   90.00
#
_symmetry.space_group_name_H-M   'P 1'
#
loop_
_entity.id
_entity.type
_entity.pdbx_description
1 polymer ?
#
loop_
_entity_poly.entity_id
_entity_poly.type
_entity_poly.pdbx_seq_one_letter_code
_entity_poly.pdbx_strand_id
1 'polypeptide(L)'
;MSMLRVLLMGLLALALAACSRGPDPARLEAEVQQRLDLAFGAGSIRLAQLDRRGSASDANAPGDEERLVVYFDASLRLERDLDFGSWDSPGVASLVSALGAGPRGLSGIRAGGNRAGDTLKAHGSLIYRRSDSGWTAVVPQGFKPPPAPGSLEPAASQPREQLVAAISTALKLSPGGTGVKERAIISDELGRALGNIQGRLSRLQQGYPLAGGPVSGQYARLAQAMASLLRPRGVNLTPLTTEGGLDNLRRLRDGDAVAAFSQSDMAHLALSGSGPFRDEGPYGGLRVLASLYPEPVHVLVRGDGPIENMAGLKGKRVNLGLPGSASRDTALAVLAAHGLKTTDLAEVASLDLQLALTAMRDGQLDATLQVIGEPADSIRAASEAMPLRLLPLDEQAIRSLEATRPGTFASRIAVGSYPNQDRSTPTLAVSALLLGDERLSVGEAEHLVRELFTPGLDWLGAGSIQGEQLSRANARRGTAIPMHEGALQALQAP
;
A
#
# COMPACT_ATOMS: atom_id res chain seq x y z
N MET A 1 32.18 -61.21 -4.17
CA MET A 1 31.14 -60.15 -4.13
C MET A 1 31.64 -59.00 -4.98
N SER A 2 31.01 -58.80 -6.13
CA SER A 2 31.67 -58.31 -7.35
C SER A 2 31.88 -56.79 -7.39
N MET A 3 32.95 -56.41 -8.09
CA MET A 3 33.30 -55.05 -8.56
C MET A 3 32.10 -54.24 -9.09
N LEU A 4 31.08 -54.94 -9.60
CA LEU A 4 29.82 -54.38 -10.07
C LEU A 4 29.01 -53.67 -8.96
N ARG A 5 29.02 -54.16 -7.71
CA ARG A 5 28.33 -53.49 -6.58
C ARG A 5 29.05 -52.21 -6.13
N VAL A 6 30.38 -52.18 -6.20
CA VAL A 6 31.17 -50.97 -5.90
C VAL A 6 31.00 -49.94 -7.01
N LEU A 7 30.95 -50.38 -8.28
CA LEU A 7 30.62 -49.49 -9.40
C LEU A 7 29.18 -48.97 -9.33
N LEU A 8 28.20 -49.81 -8.95
CA LEU A 8 26.81 -49.39 -8.79
C LEU A 8 26.62 -48.44 -7.61
N MET A 9 27.31 -48.66 -6.48
CA MET A 9 27.30 -47.72 -5.35
C MET A 9 28.05 -46.42 -5.69
N GLY A 10 29.13 -46.49 -6.48
CA GLY A 10 29.82 -45.31 -7.01
C GLY A 10 28.96 -44.49 -7.97
N LEU A 11 28.27 -45.14 -8.90
CA LEU A 11 27.32 -44.49 -9.82
C LEU A 11 26.06 -43.99 -9.11
N LEU A 12 25.57 -44.65 -8.07
CA LEU A 12 24.45 -44.19 -7.26
C LEU A 12 24.86 -43.00 -6.36
N ALA A 13 26.09 -42.99 -5.84
CA ALA A 13 26.65 -41.85 -5.10
C ALA A 13 26.95 -40.65 -6.03
N LEU A 14 27.42 -40.89 -7.26
CA LEU A 14 27.59 -39.86 -8.30
C LEU A 14 26.23 -39.35 -8.84
N ALA A 15 25.20 -40.19 -8.90
CA ALA A 15 23.84 -39.78 -9.28
C ALA A 15 23.11 -39.03 -8.14
N LEU A 16 23.39 -39.34 -6.87
CA LEU A 16 22.87 -38.60 -5.71
C LEU A 16 23.60 -37.27 -5.47
N ALA A 17 24.88 -37.16 -5.87
CA ALA A 17 25.62 -35.89 -5.86
C ALA A 17 25.21 -34.95 -7.02
N ALA A 18 24.50 -35.45 -8.04
CA ALA A 18 24.12 -34.70 -9.24
C ALA A 18 22.75 -33.98 -9.14
N CYS A 19 22.07 -34.00 -8.00
CA CYS A 19 20.68 -33.52 -7.89
C CYS A 19 20.49 -32.20 -7.10
N SER A 20 21.49 -31.31 -7.02
CA SER A 20 21.21 -29.93 -6.60
C SER A 20 21.90 -28.90 -7.52
N ARG A 21 21.21 -28.50 -8.59
CA ARG A 21 21.60 -27.33 -9.40
C ARG A 21 21.50 -26.08 -8.51
N GLY A 22 22.61 -25.44 -8.13
CA GLY A 22 22.59 -24.19 -7.34
C GLY A 22 23.74 -24.08 -6.32
N PRO A 23 23.74 -23.03 -5.48
CA PRO A 23 24.75 -22.83 -4.44
C PRO A 23 24.69 -23.90 -3.33
N ASP A 24 25.82 -24.08 -2.65
CA ASP A 24 25.94 -24.91 -1.44
C ASP A 24 24.98 -24.41 -0.33
N PRO A 25 24.25 -25.30 0.38
CA PRO A 25 23.46 -24.96 1.56
C PRO A 25 24.12 -23.98 2.55
N ALA A 26 25.41 -24.14 2.87
CA ALA A 26 26.09 -23.26 3.83
C ALA A 26 26.21 -21.82 3.31
N ARG A 27 26.38 -21.67 1.99
CA ARG A 27 26.42 -20.35 1.33
C ARG A 27 25.04 -19.71 1.32
N LEU A 28 23.99 -20.49 1.06
CA LEU A 28 22.60 -20.02 1.10
C LEU A 28 22.22 -19.51 2.49
N GLU A 29 22.59 -20.24 3.55
CA GLU A 29 22.38 -19.82 4.94
C GLU A 29 23.08 -18.50 5.28
N ALA A 30 24.38 -18.40 4.96
CA ALA A 30 25.16 -17.19 5.23
C ALA A 30 24.59 -15.96 4.51
N GLU A 31 24.12 -16.13 3.27
CA GLU A 31 23.57 -15.05 2.45
C GLU A 31 22.19 -14.61 2.94
N VAL A 32 21.33 -15.55 3.36
CA VAL A 32 20.05 -15.22 4.01
C VAL A 32 20.28 -14.46 5.32
N GLN A 33 21.23 -14.89 6.16
CA GLN A 33 21.57 -14.18 7.40
C GLN A 33 22.09 -12.76 7.10
N GLN A 34 22.99 -12.60 6.13
CA GLN A 34 23.53 -11.29 5.76
C GLN A 34 22.43 -10.32 5.31
N ARG A 35 21.44 -10.79 4.54
CA ARG A 35 20.30 -9.97 4.11
C ARG A 35 19.42 -9.54 5.29
N LEU A 36 19.20 -10.43 6.26
CA LEU A 36 18.48 -10.09 7.49
C LEU A 36 19.25 -9.05 8.32
N ASP A 37 20.57 -9.19 8.44
CA ASP A 37 21.42 -8.25 9.16
C ASP A 37 21.47 -6.87 8.47
N LEU A 38 21.49 -6.84 7.14
CA LEU A 38 21.40 -5.59 6.37
C LEU A 38 20.04 -4.89 6.56
N ALA A 39 18.96 -5.67 6.57
CA ALA A 39 17.59 -5.13 6.66
C ALA A 39 17.22 -4.67 8.08
N PHE A 40 17.60 -5.41 9.11
CA PHE A 40 17.15 -5.17 10.49
C PHE A 40 18.27 -4.69 11.44
N GLY A 41 19.52 -4.69 10.96
CA GLY A 41 20.71 -4.50 11.78
C GLY A 41 21.20 -5.82 12.37
N ALA A 42 22.52 -6.00 12.39
CA ALA A 42 23.17 -7.20 12.87
C ALA A 42 22.69 -7.62 14.27
N GLY A 43 22.35 -8.90 14.42
CA GLY A 43 21.91 -9.47 15.70
C GLY A 43 20.48 -9.15 16.09
N SER A 44 19.65 -8.63 15.17
CA SER A 44 18.21 -8.40 15.43
C SER A 44 17.36 -9.64 15.15
N ILE A 45 17.71 -10.37 14.09
CA ILE A 45 17.04 -11.60 13.65
C ILE A 45 18.11 -12.63 13.33
N ARG A 46 18.02 -13.80 13.97
CA ARG A 46 18.90 -14.93 13.70
C ARG A 46 18.17 -15.98 12.88
N LEU A 47 18.78 -16.44 11.79
CA LEU A 47 18.37 -17.62 11.07
C LEU A 47 18.62 -18.85 11.96
N ALA A 48 17.54 -19.45 12.48
CA ALA A 48 17.62 -20.60 13.37
C ALA A 48 17.74 -21.91 12.61
N GLN A 49 17.07 -22.01 11.45
CA GLN A 49 17.13 -23.16 10.56
C GLN A 49 16.80 -22.72 9.13
N LEU A 50 17.44 -23.34 8.13
CA LEU A 50 17.11 -23.20 6.72
C LEU A 50 17.12 -24.57 6.03
N ASP A 51 15.99 -24.94 5.44
CA ASP A 51 15.84 -26.18 4.70
C ASP A 51 15.66 -25.86 3.21
N ARG A 52 16.67 -26.19 2.38
CA ARG A 52 16.56 -26.03 0.93
C ARG A 52 15.53 -27.01 0.37
N ARG A 53 14.51 -26.50 -0.31
CA ARG A 53 13.39 -27.29 -0.88
C ARG A 53 13.62 -27.71 -2.32
N GLY A 54 14.40 -26.95 -3.07
CA GLY A 54 14.73 -27.27 -4.45
C GLY A 54 15.23 -26.06 -5.23
N SER A 55 15.30 -26.23 -6.55
CA SER A 55 15.71 -25.17 -7.47
C SER A 55 15.05 -25.36 -8.83
N ALA A 56 14.70 -24.26 -9.50
CA ALA A 56 14.15 -24.24 -10.85
C ALA A 56 14.94 -23.25 -11.72
N SER A 57 14.94 -23.43 -13.04
CA SER A 57 15.42 -22.40 -13.97
C SER A 57 14.53 -21.16 -13.87
N ASP A 58 15.14 -19.97 -13.88
CA ASP A 58 14.41 -18.69 -13.89
C ASP A 58 13.86 -18.44 -15.30
N ALA A 59 12.54 -18.48 -15.46
CA ALA A 59 11.87 -18.27 -16.74
C ALA A 59 12.01 -16.82 -17.26
N ASN A 60 12.40 -15.87 -16.40
CA ASN A 60 12.62 -14.47 -16.73
C ASN A 60 14.11 -14.15 -16.93
N ALA A 61 14.98 -15.17 -17.02
CA ALA A 61 16.39 -14.97 -17.30
C ALA A 61 16.58 -14.26 -18.65
N PRO A 62 17.41 -13.21 -18.71
CA PRO A 62 17.90 -12.68 -19.99
C PRO A 62 18.45 -13.82 -20.86
N GLY A 63 18.28 -13.72 -22.18
CA GLY A 63 18.65 -14.81 -23.11
C GLY A 63 20.15 -15.17 -23.12
N ASP A 64 20.99 -14.33 -22.52
CA ASP A 64 22.43 -14.49 -22.35
C ASP A 64 22.85 -14.95 -20.94
N GLU A 65 21.90 -15.20 -20.02
CA GLU A 65 22.20 -15.58 -18.63
C GLU A 65 21.60 -16.93 -18.22
N GLU A 66 22.40 -17.79 -17.58
CA GLU A 66 21.88 -18.98 -16.87
C GLU A 66 21.50 -18.57 -15.43
N ARG A 67 20.19 -18.50 -15.15
CA ARG A 67 19.66 -18.20 -13.81
C ARG A 67 18.85 -19.35 -13.20
N LEU A 68 18.92 -19.48 -11.88
CA LEU A 68 18.18 -20.44 -11.06
C LEU A 68 17.44 -19.74 -9.93
N VAL A 69 16.19 -20.10 -9.70
CA VAL A 69 15.46 -19.79 -8.46
C VAL A 69 15.69 -20.92 -7.47
N VAL A 70 16.17 -20.62 -6.28
CA VAL A 70 16.37 -21.57 -5.17
C VAL A 70 15.31 -21.32 -4.12
N TYR A 71 14.53 -22.35 -3.80
CA TYR A 71 13.44 -22.29 -2.82
C TYR A 71 13.89 -22.88 -1.48
N PHE A 72 13.50 -22.25 -0.39
CA PHE A 72 13.84 -22.68 0.96
C PHE A 72 12.75 -22.37 1.98
N ASP A 73 12.71 -23.18 3.03
CA ASP A 73 11.94 -22.91 4.24
C ASP A 73 12.92 -22.43 5.30
N ALA A 74 12.59 -21.36 6.03
CA ALA A 74 13.43 -20.80 7.08
C ALA A 74 12.64 -20.61 8.36
N SER A 75 13.29 -20.89 9.49
CA SER A 75 12.83 -20.50 10.82
C SER A 75 13.74 -19.40 11.35
N LEU A 76 13.15 -18.27 11.73
CA LEU A 76 13.85 -17.07 12.17
C LEU A 76 13.54 -16.83 13.64
N ARG A 77 14.57 -16.56 14.45
CA ARG A 77 14.41 -16.20 15.85
C ARG A 77 14.71 -14.72 16.04
N LEU A 78 13.78 -14.03 16.67
CA LEU A 78 13.96 -12.63 17.05
C LEU A 78 14.87 -12.56 18.28
N GLU A 79 15.91 -11.74 18.20
CA GLU A 79 16.85 -11.53 19.32
C GLU A 79 16.54 -10.22 20.08
N ARG A 80 15.64 -9.40 19.52
CA ARG A 80 15.08 -8.21 20.16
C ARG A 80 13.62 -8.03 19.77
N ASP A 81 12.93 -7.12 20.46
CA ASP A 81 11.58 -6.71 20.08
C ASP A 81 11.60 -5.97 18.73
N LEU A 82 10.71 -6.34 17.82
CA LEU A 82 10.56 -5.69 16.52
C LEU A 82 9.09 -5.32 16.28
N ASP A 83 8.83 -4.03 16.06
CA ASP A 83 7.55 -3.52 15.61
C ASP A 83 7.50 -3.51 14.08
N PHE A 84 6.86 -4.54 13.52
CA PHE A 84 6.72 -4.68 12.08
C PHE A 84 5.72 -3.71 11.43
N GLY A 85 4.97 -2.95 12.24
CA GLY A 85 4.03 -1.89 11.80
C GLY A 85 4.53 -0.46 12.05
N SER A 86 5.75 -0.30 12.58
CA SER A 86 6.37 1.02 12.78
C SER A 86 6.68 1.70 11.45
N TRP A 87 6.41 3.00 11.36
CA TRP A 87 6.67 3.82 10.18
C TRP A 87 8.13 4.26 10.06
N ASP A 88 8.86 4.21 11.17
CA ASP A 88 10.20 4.81 11.32
C ASP A 88 11.31 3.73 11.42
N SER A 89 10.96 2.44 11.24
CA SER A 89 11.88 1.30 11.33
C SER A 89 11.54 0.17 10.34
N PRO A 90 12.49 -0.73 10.02
CA PRO A 90 12.25 -1.85 9.10
C PRO A 90 11.05 -2.73 9.53
N GLY A 91 10.10 -2.96 8.60
CA GLY A 91 8.85 -3.68 8.85
C GLY A 91 8.75 -5.03 8.12
N VAL A 92 7.53 -5.58 7.98
CA VAL A 92 7.27 -6.84 7.23
C VAL A 92 7.86 -6.80 5.82
N ALA A 93 7.82 -5.61 5.23
CA ALA A 93 8.45 -5.22 3.98
C ALA A 93 9.90 -5.72 3.82
N SER A 94 10.70 -5.44 4.83
CA SER A 94 12.14 -5.70 4.83
C SER A 94 12.40 -7.20 4.99
N LEU A 95 11.50 -7.95 5.66
CA LEU A 95 11.53 -9.42 5.70
C LEU A 95 11.22 -10.04 4.34
N VAL A 96 10.14 -9.59 3.69
CA VAL A 96 9.74 -10.04 2.34
C VAL A 96 10.91 -9.86 1.36
N SER A 97 11.53 -8.68 1.37
CA SER A 97 12.67 -8.35 0.53
C SER A 97 13.92 -9.18 0.86
N ALA A 98 14.29 -9.27 2.14
CA ALA A 98 15.48 -10.01 2.58
C ALA A 98 15.40 -11.51 2.23
N LEU A 99 14.20 -12.09 2.26
CA LEU A 99 13.97 -13.53 2.08
C LEU A 99 13.51 -13.91 0.68
N GLY A 100 13.22 -12.92 -0.17
CA GLY A 100 12.54 -13.12 -1.46
C GLY A 100 11.28 -13.98 -1.32
N ALA A 101 10.58 -13.80 -0.20
CA ALA A 101 9.34 -14.50 0.11
C ALA A 101 8.17 -13.74 -0.51
N GLY A 102 7.15 -14.47 -0.99
CA GLY A 102 5.86 -13.85 -1.29
C GLY A 102 5.12 -13.48 0.02
N PRO A 103 4.09 -12.63 -0.02
CA PRO A 103 3.26 -12.30 1.14
C PRO A 103 2.78 -13.54 1.92
N ARG A 104 2.36 -14.59 1.21
CA ARG A 104 1.89 -15.86 1.79
C ARG A 104 3.00 -16.78 2.30
N GLY A 105 4.26 -16.43 2.06
CA GLY A 105 5.40 -17.20 2.51
C GLY A 105 5.78 -16.92 3.95
N LEU A 106 5.32 -15.81 4.55
CA LEU A 106 5.67 -15.43 5.92
C LEU A 106 4.56 -15.81 6.90
N SER A 107 4.94 -16.28 8.10
CA SER A 107 4.00 -16.54 9.19
C SER A 107 4.65 -16.32 10.56
N GLY A 108 3.82 -16.11 11.58
CA GLY A 108 4.25 -15.85 12.96
C GLY A 108 4.41 -14.36 13.30
N ILE A 109 4.17 -13.46 12.36
CA ILE A 109 4.19 -12.00 12.57
C ILE A 109 2.89 -11.59 13.29
N ARG A 110 3.01 -10.76 14.34
CA ARG A 110 1.86 -10.27 15.12
C ARG A 110 1.58 -8.80 14.83
N ALA A 111 0.30 -8.43 14.79
CA ALA A 111 -0.13 -7.03 14.72
C ALA A 111 0.36 -6.27 15.98
N GLY A 112 1.16 -5.22 15.78
CA GLY A 112 1.85 -4.49 16.85
C GLY A 112 3.26 -4.99 17.20
N GLY A 113 3.79 -5.95 16.43
CA GLY A 113 5.16 -6.43 16.57
C GLY A 113 5.31 -7.73 17.36
N ASN A 114 6.51 -8.29 17.29
CA ASN A 114 6.91 -9.52 17.98
C ASN A 114 8.01 -9.22 19.01
N ARG A 115 8.13 -10.07 20.03
CA ARG A 115 9.10 -9.91 21.12
C ARG A 115 10.38 -10.71 20.90
N ALA A 116 11.45 -10.34 21.57
CA ALA A 116 12.66 -11.13 21.67
C ALA A 116 12.33 -12.58 22.10
N GLY A 117 12.84 -13.55 21.35
CA GLY A 117 12.59 -14.97 21.53
C GLY A 117 11.43 -15.54 20.70
N ASP A 118 10.55 -14.72 20.13
CA ASP A 118 9.51 -15.20 19.20
C ASP A 118 10.16 -15.77 17.91
N THR A 119 9.49 -16.76 17.31
CA THR A 119 9.93 -17.42 16.07
C THR A 119 9.00 -17.08 14.91
N LEU A 120 9.58 -16.68 13.78
CA LEU A 120 8.89 -16.49 12.50
C LEU A 120 9.23 -17.63 11.55
N LYS A 121 8.34 -17.94 10.62
CA LYS A 121 8.60 -18.89 9.54
C LYS A 121 8.48 -18.22 8.19
N ALA A 122 9.34 -18.62 7.26
CA ALA A 122 9.37 -18.08 5.91
C ALA A 122 9.50 -19.18 4.87
N HIS A 123 8.71 -19.10 3.81
CA HIS A 123 8.88 -19.79 2.56
C HIS A 123 9.44 -18.77 1.56
N GLY A 124 10.76 -18.82 1.39
CA GLY A 124 11.53 -17.83 0.64
C GLY A 124 12.04 -18.37 -0.69
N SER A 125 12.55 -17.45 -1.50
CA SER A 125 13.25 -17.79 -2.73
C SER A 125 14.35 -16.78 -3.01
N LEU A 126 15.50 -17.26 -3.50
CA LEU A 126 16.58 -16.41 -3.98
C LEU A 126 16.92 -16.82 -5.42
N ILE A 127 17.15 -15.86 -6.30
CA ILE A 127 17.65 -16.17 -7.65
C ILE A 127 19.18 -16.21 -7.59
N TYR A 128 19.79 -17.05 -8.41
CA TYR A 128 21.22 -17.15 -8.61
C TYR A 128 21.54 -17.14 -10.10
N ARG A 129 22.51 -16.34 -10.51
CA ARG A 129 23.08 -16.30 -11.86
C ARG A 129 24.37 -17.08 -11.85
N ARG A 130 24.60 -17.88 -12.88
CA ARG A 130 25.87 -18.57 -13.07
C ARG A 130 26.94 -17.58 -13.54
N SER A 131 28.09 -17.60 -12.87
CA SER A 131 29.28 -16.81 -13.19
C SER A 131 30.51 -17.73 -13.23
N ASP A 132 31.63 -17.21 -13.74
CA ASP A 132 32.89 -17.96 -13.86
C ASP A 132 33.41 -18.50 -12.52
N SER A 133 33.02 -17.88 -11.41
CA SER A 133 33.35 -18.27 -10.03
C SER A 133 32.23 -19.04 -9.31
N GLY A 134 31.16 -19.45 -10.01
CA GLY A 134 30.04 -20.23 -9.48
C GLY A 134 28.70 -19.48 -9.49
N TRP A 135 27.76 -19.88 -8.62
CA TRP A 135 26.44 -19.24 -8.50
C TRP A 135 26.51 -17.97 -7.67
N THR A 136 26.03 -16.84 -8.20
CA THR A 136 25.99 -15.54 -7.53
C THR A 136 24.55 -15.08 -7.43
N ALA A 137 24.09 -14.65 -6.26
CA ALA A 137 22.69 -14.28 -6.10
C ALA A 137 22.29 -13.10 -7.02
N VAL A 138 21.06 -13.18 -7.51
CA VAL A 138 20.31 -12.19 -8.29
C VAL A 138 18.96 -12.05 -7.60
N VAL A 139 18.30 -10.91 -7.81
CA VAL A 139 17.11 -10.57 -7.03
C VAL A 139 15.84 -10.81 -7.91
N PRO A 140 14.70 -11.32 -7.38
CA PRO A 140 13.67 -12.03 -8.16
C PRO A 140 12.52 -11.19 -8.75
N GLN A 141 12.36 -11.14 -10.09
CA GLN A 141 11.25 -10.43 -10.77
C GLN A 141 9.84 -10.87 -10.29
N GLY A 142 8.99 -9.89 -9.98
CA GLY A 142 7.74 -10.02 -9.20
C GLY A 142 6.51 -10.71 -9.82
N PHE A 143 5.56 -11.04 -8.92
CA PHE A 143 4.29 -11.76 -9.09
C PHE A 143 3.19 -10.97 -9.86
N LYS A 144 2.34 -11.67 -10.65
CA LYS A 144 1.13 -11.12 -11.32
C LYS A 144 -0.15 -11.86 -10.88
N PRO A 145 -1.22 -11.16 -10.44
CA PRO A 145 -2.51 -11.77 -10.10
C PRO A 145 -3.47 -11.94 -11.33
N PRO A 146 -4.41 -12.91 -11.29
CA PRO A 146 -5.40 -13.17 -12.36
C PRO A 146 -6.66 -12.26 -12.28
N PRO A 147 -7.44 -12.12 -13.38
CA PRO A 147 -8.59 -11.21 -13.45
C PRO A 147 -9.86 -11.79 -12.79
N ALA A 148 -10.71 -10.91 -12.24
CA ALA A 148 -11.98 -11.24 -11.58
C ALA A 148 -13.21 -11.15 -12.52
N PRO A 149 -14.26 -11.97 -12.34
CA PRO A 149 -15.47 -11.94 -13.16
C PRO A 149 -16.66 -11.13 -12.58
N GLY A 150 -17.33 -10.39 -13.48
CA GLY A 150 -18.79 -10.33 -13.71
C GLY A 150 -19.75 -9.80 -12.63
N SER A 151 -20.29 -8.60 -12.84
CA SER A 151 -21.39 -7.93 -12.12
C SER A 151 -22.77 -8.58 -12.28
N LEU A 152 -23.65 -8.46 -11.28
CA LEU A 152 -25.08 -8.81 -11.34
C LEU A 152 -25.98 -7.60 -11.01
N GLU A 153 -27.09 -7.48 -11.73
CA GLU A 153 -28.13 -6.44 -11.64
C GLU A 153 -29.20 -6.70 -10.54
N PRO A 154 -29.99 -5.68 -10.12
CA PRO A 154 -30.89 -5.77 -8.98
C PRO A 154 -32.38 -5.97 -9.34
N ALA A 155 -33.15 -6.59 -8.44
CA ALA A 155 -34.61 -6.77 -8.55
C ALA A 155 -35.41 -6.00 -7.48
N ALA A 156 -36.32 -5.15 -7.99
CA ALA A 156 -37.61 -4.60 -7.54
C ALA A 156 -38.01 -4.46 -6.05
N SER A 157 -38.49 -3.25 -5.73
CA SER A 157 -39.05 -2.77 -4.44
C SER A 157 -40.51 -2.31 -4.58
N GLN A 158 -41.47 -2.77 -3.75
CA GLN A 158 -42.86 -2.23 -3.75
C GLN A 158 -43.65 -2.10 -2.41
N PRO A 159 -43.27 -2.60 -1.21
CA PRO A 159 -44.10 -2.38 0.01
C PRO A 159 -43.85 -1.07 0.79
N ARG A 160 -42.81 -0.29 0.45
CA ARG A 160 -42.17 0.66 1.38
C ARG A 160 -42.71 2.10 1.30
N GLU A 161 -43.21 2.54 0.16
CA GLU A 161 -43.76 3.90 -0.01
C GLU A 161 -45.02 4.14 0.84
N GLN A 162 -45.78 3.07 1.11
CA GLN A 162 -47.03 3.14 1.89
C GLN A 162 -46.79 3.45 3.38
N LEU A 163 -45.66 2.98 3.96
CA LEU A 163 -45.33 3.23 5.37
C LEU A 163 -44.90 4.68 5.62
N VAL A 164 -44.15 5.26 4.67
CA VAL A 164 -43.71 6.67 4.73
C VAL A 164 -44.89 7.63 4.59
N ALA A 165 -45.85 7.31 3.71
CA ALA A 165 -47.08 8.06 3.58
C ALA A 165 -47.93 8.01 4.87
N ALA A 166 -47.99 6.86 5.54
CA ALA A 166 -48.72 6.70 6.80
C ALA A 166 -48.12 7.52 7.95
N ILE A 167 -46.79 7.53 8.11
CA ILE A 167 -46.10 8.32 9.15
C ILE A 167 -46.23 9.83 8.88
N SER A 168 -46.08 10.25 7.62
CA SER A 168 -46.28 11.66 7.23
C SER A 168 -47.71 12.12 7.48
N THR A 169 -48.69 11.24 7.27
CA THR A 169 -50.11 11.53 7.54
C THR A 169 -50.38 11.62 9.04
N ALA A 170 -49.81 10.72 9.85
CA ALA A 170 -49.94 10.74 11.30
C ALA A 170 -49.34 12.02 11.93
N LEU A 171 -48.23 12.52 11.39
CA LEU A 171 -47.61 13.77 11.86
C LEU A 171 -48.39 15.03 11.45
N LYS A 172 -49.02 15.02 10.27
CA LYS A 172 -49.97 16.07 9.85
C LYS A 172 -51.22 16.15 10.76
N LEU A 173 -51.58 15.02 11.38
CA LEU A 173 -52.75 14.90 12.25
C LEU A 173 -52.43 15.15 13.73
N SER A 174 -51.16 15.42 14.10
CA SER A 174 -50.76 15.65 15.49
C SER A 174 -51.01 17.11 15.94
N PRO A 175 -51.67 17.38 17.08
CA PRO A 175 -52.19 18.72 17.42
C PRO A 175 -51.15 19.75 17.91
N GLY A 176 -49.85 19.44 17.89
CA GLY A 176 -48.83 20.11 18.73
C GLY A 176 -47.96 21.21 18.11
N GLY A 177 -48.28 21.79 16.94
CA GLY A 177 -47.46 22.89 16.37
C GLY A 177 -48.08 23.50 15.11
N THR A 178 -48.76 24.64 15.23
CA THR A 178 -49.66 25.18 14.18
C THR A 178 -49.03 26.21 13.24
N GLY A 179 -47.77 26.62 13.43
CA GLY A 179 -47.13 27.59 12.53
C GLY A 179 -46.50 26.95 11.28
N VAL A 180 -46.38 27.74 10.21
CA VAL A 180 -45.77 27.30 8.93
C VAL A 180 -44.28 27.01 9.09
N LYS A 181 -43.60 27.76 9.97
CA LYS A 181 -42.15 27.61 10.23
C LYS A 181 -41.84 26.33 11.01
N GLU A 182 -42.63 26.02 12.02
CA GLU A 182 -42.51 24.82 12.85
C GLU A 182 -42.76 23.57 11.99
N ARG A 183 -43.75 23.61 11.09
CA ARG A 183 -44.01 22.53 10.12
C ARG A 183 -42.87 22.35 9.12
N ALA A 184 -42.26 23.44 8.64
CA ALA A 184 -41.11 23.36 7.75
C ALA A 184 -39.90 22.72 8.46
N ILE A 185 -39.60 23.13 9.70
CA ILE A 185 -38.51 22.54 10.50
C ILE A 185 -38.75 21.04 10.72
N ILE A 186 -39.95 20.64 11.14
CA ILE A 186 -40.30 19.22 11.35
C ILE A 186 -40.17 18.43 10.04
N SER A 187 -40.64 18.98 8.92
CA SER A 187 -40.53 18.34 7.61
C SER A 187 -39.08 18.16 7.17
N ASP A 188 -38.22 19.16 7.40
CA ASP A 188 -36.79 19.10 7.07
C ASP A 188 -36.05 18.06 7.92
N GLU A 189 -36.33 18.01 9.22
CA GLU A 189 -35.74 17.01 10.12
C GLU A 189 -36.19 15.59 9.76
N LEU A 190 -37.48 15.38 9.48
CA LEU A 190 -37.99 14.08 9.04
C LEU A 190 -37.44 13.67 7.68
N GLY A 191 -37.27 14.62 6.76
CA GLY A 191 -36.63 14.40 5.46
C GLY A 191 -35.18 13.95 5.62
N ARG A 192 -34.40 14.65 6.46
CA ARG A 192 -33.02 14.28 6.80
C ARG A 192 -32.95 12.92 7.49
N ALA A 193 -33.81 12.66 8.47
CA ALA A 193 -33.87 11.38 9.17
C ALA A 193 -34.24 10.22 8.23
N LEU A 194 -35.24 10.42 7.36
CA LEU A 194 -35.65 9.42 6.38
C LEU A 194 -34.56 9.15 5.35
N GLY A 195 -33.91 10.20 4.82
CA GLY A 195 -32.77 10.08 3.90
C GLY A 195 -31.61 9.33 4.54
N ASN A 196 -31.27 9.64 5.80
CA ASN A 196 -30.26 8.92 6.56
C ASN A 196 -30.62 7.44 6.77
N ILE A 197 -31.88 7.14 7.13
CA ILE A 197 -32.37 5.77 7.29
C ILE A 197 -32.32 5.01 5.95
N GLN A 198 -32.75 5.64 4.86
CA GLN A 198 -32.72 5.06 3.52
C GLN A 198 -31.28 4.76 3.07
N GLY A 199 -30.37 5.72 3.25
CA GLY A 199 -28.95 5.54 2.95
C GLY A 199 -28.32 4.39 3.74
N ARG A 200 -28.59 4.32 5.06
CA ARG A 200 -28.09 3.24 5.93
C ARG A 200 -28.63 1.87 5.50
N LEU A 201 -29.92 1.76 5.20
CA LEU A 201 -30.52 0.52 4.73
C LEU A 201 -29.98 0.09 3.36
N SER A 202 -29.73 1.05 2.46
CA SER A 202 -29.09 0.77 1.17
C SER A 202 -27.68 0.22 1.36
N ARG A 203 -26.87 0.82 2.25
CA ARG A 203 -25.50 0.35 2.53
C ARG A 203 -25.46 -1.01 3.21
N LEU A 204 -26.41 -1.29 4.10
CA LEU A 204 -26.56 -2.62 4.69
C LEU A 204 -26.88 -3.70 3.63
N GLN A 205 -27.66 -3.36 2.61
CA GLN A 205 -28.06 -4.30 1.55
C GLN A 205 -27.02 -4.42 0.41
N GLN A 206 -26.43 -3.30 0.00
CA GLN A 206 -25.58 -3.19 -1.20
C GLN A 206 -24.08 -3.03 -0.88
N GLY A 207 -23.74 -2.87 0.39
CA GLY A 207 -22.40 -2.55 0.86
C GLY A 207 -22.07 -1.05 0.86
N TYR A 208 -20.93 -0.70 1.46
CA TYR A 208 -20.36 0.64 1.49
C TYR A 208 -19.40 0.78 0.30
N PRO A 209 -19.74 1.57 -0.73
CA PRO A 209 -18.83 1.80 -1.83
C PRO A 209 -17.56 2.48 -1.31
N LEU A 210 -16.42 1.84 -1.56
CA LEU A 210 -15.10 2.28 -1.12
C LEU A 210 -14.30 2.70 -2.34
N ALA A 211 -14.12 4.00 -2.54
CA ALA A 211 -13.29 4.55 -3.61
C ALA A 211 -11.81 4.17 -3.38
N GLY A 212 -11.32 3.25 -4.18
CA GLY A 212 -10.01 2.63 -4.03
C GLY A 212 -8.94 3.36 -4.83
N GLY A 213 -8.66 2.87 -6.02
CA GLY A 213 -7.64 3.42 -6.92
C GLY A 213 -7.61 2.64 -8.24
N PRO A 214 -6.61 2.91 -9.09
CA PRO A 214 -6.39 2.12 -10.30
C PRO A 214 -6.17 0.64 -9.95
N VAL A 215 -6.61 -0.28 -10.82
CA VAL A 215 -6.58 -1.74 -10.59
C VAL A 215 -5.20 -2.26 -10.17
N SER A 216 -4.12 -1.70 -10.73
CA SER A 216 -2.74 -2.08 -10.42
C SER A 216 -2.16 -1.40 -9.16
N GLY A 217 -2.89 -0.48 -8.53
CA GLY A 217 -2.45 0.34 -7.41
C GLY A 217 -2.57 -0.34 -6.04
N GLN A 218 -1.85 0.21 -5.05
CA GLN A 218 -1.90 -0.28 -3.66
C GLN A 218 -3.28 -0.07 -3.02
N TYR A 219 -3.95 1.05 -3.31
CA TYR A 219 -5.29 1.34 -2.82
C TYR A 219 -6.33 0.31 -3.29
N ALA A 220 -6.27 -0.13 -4.55
CA ALA A 220 -7.18 -1.16 -5.05
C ALA A 220 -6.97 -2.51 -4.33
N ARG A 221 -5.70 -2.92 -4.13
CA ARG A 221 -5.37 -4.14 -3.36
C ARG A 221 -5.82 -4.05 -1.91
N LEU A 222 -5.60 -2.91 -1.26
CA LEU A 222 -6.05 -2.71 0.11
C LEU A 222 -7.58 -2.70 0.22
N ALA A 223 -8.29 -2.05 -0.70
CA ALA A 223 -9.76 -2.05 -0.72
C ALA A 223 -10.31 -3.48 -0.84
N GLN A 224 -9.72 -4.29 -1.73
CA GLN A 224 -10.10 -5.70 -1.91
C GLN A 224 -9.82 -6.52 -0.65
N ALA A 225 -8.64 -6.36 -0.05
CA ALA A 225 -8.30 -7.05 1.20
C ALA A 225 -9.24 -6.66 2.33
N MET A 226 -9.53 -5.35 2.50
CA MET A 226 -10.51 -4.86 3.47
C MET A 226 -11.90 -5.45 3.24
N ALA A 227 -12.39 -5.46 2.00
CA ALA A 227 -13.69 -6.05 1.67
C ALA A 227 -13.76 -7.54 2.03
N SER A 228 -12.69 -8.30 1.74
CA SER A 228 -12.62 -9.73 2.07
C SER A 228 -12.55 -9.98 3.59
N LEU A 229 -11.70 -9.23 4.30
CA LEU A 229 -11.41 -9.45 5.72
C LEU A 229 -12.51 -8.95 6.65
N LEU A 230 -13.20 -7.87 6.27
CA LEU A 230 -14.22 -7.24 7.11
C LEU A 230 -15.63 -7.73 6.81
N ARG A 231 -15.87 -8.40 5.67
CA ARG A 231 -17.19 -8.98 5.35
C ARG A 231 -17.68 -10.01 6.37
N PRO A 232 -16.87 -10.98 6.84
CA PRO A 232 -17.29 -11.91 7.90
C PRO A 232 -17.61 -11.21 9.23
N ARG A 233 -17.20 -9.94 9.37
CA ARG A 233 -17.33 -9.12 10.57
C ARG A 233 -18.50 -8.14 10.50
N GLY A 234 -19.34 -8.25 9.48
CA GLY A 234 -20.54 -7.40 9.31
C GLY A 234 -20.28 -6.11 8.54
N VAL A 235 -19.06 -5.86 8.05
CA VAL A 235 -18.73 -4.70 7.23
C VAL A 235 -18.66 -5.12 5.77
N ASN A 236 -19.73 -4.84 5.02
CA ASN A 236 -19.78 -5.15 3.59
C ASN A 236 -19.21 -3.98 2.78
N LEU A 237 -17.93 -4.00 2.41
CA LEU A 237 -17.34 -2.98 1.55
C LEU A 237 -17.44 -3.39 0.08
N THR A 238 -17.72 -2.42 -0.80
CA THR A 238 -17.75 -2.61 -2.26
C THR A 238 -16.63 -1.76 -2.88
N PRO A 239 -15.43 -2.34 -3.13
CA PRO A 239 -14.32 -1.61 -3.73
C PRO A 239 -14.67 -1.06 -5.12
N LEU A 240 -14.41 0.22 -5.33
CA LEU A 240 -14.52 0.88 -6.63
C LEU A 240 -13.13 1.06 -7.23
N THR A 241 -13.01 0.75 -8.51
CA THR A 241 -11.86 1.16 -9.31
C THR A 241 -12.03 2.62 -9.71
N THR A 242 -10.97 3.41 -9.54
CA THR A 242 -11.00 4.86 -9.72
C THR A 242 -9.68 5.35 -10.33
N GLU A 243 -9.60 6.64 -10.64
CA GLU A 243 -8.37 7.25 -11.17
C GLU A 243 -7.35 7.63 -10.08
N GLY A 244 -7.74 7.55 -8.79
CA GLY A 244 -6.87 7.81 -7.64
C GLY A 244 -7.46 8.83 -6.67
N GLY A 245 -6.63 9.37 -5.76
CA GLY A 245 -7.08 10.18 -4.62
C GLY A 245 -7.96 11.39 -4.95
N LEU A 246 -7.73 12.09 -6.07
CA LEU A 246 -8.59 13.21 -6.47
C LEU A 246 -10.00 12.75 -6.86
N ASP A 247 -10.08 11.73 -7.73
CA ASP A 247 -11.35 11.11 -8.13
C ASP A 247 -12.07 10.52 -6.91
N ASN A 248 -11.33 9.88 -6.02
CA ASN A 248 -11.87 9.33 -4.77
C ASN A 248 -12.53 10.39 -3.89
N LEU A 249 -11.89 11.56 -3.74
CA LEU A 249 -12.43 12.67 -2.96
C LEU A 249 -13.67 13.30 -3.60
N ARG A 250 -13.71 13.40 -4.94
CA ARG A 250 -14.89 13.85 -5.68
C ARG A 250 -16.05 12.87 -5.53
N ARG A 251 -15.81 11.57 -5.71
CA ARG A 251 -16.82 10.52 -5.49
C ARG A 251 -17.36 10.52 -4.06
N LEU A 252 -16.49 10.75 -3.07
CA LEU A 252 -16.93 10.89 -1.68
C LEU A 252 -17.81 12.12 -1.48
N ARG A 253 -17.41 13.27 -2.06
CA ARG A 253 -18.16 14.53 -2.03
C ARG A 253 -19.54 14.39 -2.67
N ASP A 254 -19.60 13.79 -3.84
CA ASP A 254 -20.81 13.63 -4.64
C ASP A 254 -21.75 12.54 -4.07
N GLY A 255 -21.23 11.69 -3.16
CA GLY A 255 -21.97 10.60 -2.54
C GLY A 255 -21.97 9.29 -3.33
N ASP A 256 -21.21 9.23 -4.43
CA ASP A 256 -20.95 8.01 -5.21
C ASP A 256 -20.09 7.00 -4.42
N ALA A 257 -19.33 7.48 -3.45
CA ALA A 257 -18.61 6.68 -2.48
C ALA A 257 -18.98 7.08 -1.05
N VAL A 258 -18.96 6.12 -0.14
CA VAL A 258 -19.23 6.36 1.30
C VAL A 258 -17.94 6.41 2.09
N ALA A 259 -16.92 5.69 1.61
CA ALA A 259 -15.56 5.78 2.09
C ALA A 259 -14.61 5.90 0.91
N ALA A 260 -13.46 6.49 1.13
CA ALA A 260 -12.49 6.76 0.07
C ALA A 260 -11.06 6.69 0.60
N PHE A 261 -10.13 6.27 -0.25
CA PHE A 261 -8.71 6.47 0.03
C PHE A 261 -8.19 7.76 -0.61
N SER A 262 -7.40 8.53 0.12
CA SER A 262 -6.61 9.62 -0.46
C SER A 262 -5.44 9.96 0.44
N GLN A 263 -4.46 10.64 -0.14
CA GLN A 263 -3.34 11.22 0.57
C GLN A 263 -3.80 12.38 1.46
N SER A 264 -3.16 12.51 2.63
CA SER A 264 -3.48 13.51 3.64
C SER A 264 -3.37 14.96 3.16
N ASP A 265 -2.38 15.28 2.34
CA ASP A 265 -2.20 16.61 1.75
C ASP A 265 -3.31 16.93 0.73
N MET A 266 -3.67 15.98 -0.12
CA MET A 266 -4.79 16.11 -1.06
C MET A 266 -6.13 16.22 -0.31
N ALA A 267 -6.30 15.49 0.80
CA ALA A 267 -7.48 15.60 1.64
C ALA A 267 -7.59 16.99 2.29
N HIS A 268 -6.47 17.60 2.69
CA HIS A 268 -6.44 18.99 3.17
C HIS A 268 -6.77 20.00 2.06
N LEU A 269 -6.27 19.80 0.83
CA LEU A 269 -6.66 20.61 -0.33
C LEU A 269 -8.18 20.53 -0.60
N ALA A 270 -8.77 19.33 -0.50
CA ALA A 270 -10.21 19.14 -0.63
C ALA A 270 -11.02 19.81 0.47
N LEU A 271 -10.60 19.67 1.74
CA LEU A 271 -11.25 20.32 2.88
C LEU A 271 -11.27 21.84 2.71
N SER A 272 -10.15 22.42 2.27
CA SER A 272 -9.98 23.88 2.11
C SER A 272 -10.51 24.43 0.79
N GLY A 273 -10.84 23.58 -0.19
CA GLY A 273 -11.28 24.02 -1.51
C GLY A 273 -10.17 24.71 -2.30
N SER A 274 -8.93 24.23 -2.15
CA SER A 274 -7.75 24.81 -2.79
C SER A 274 -7.12 23.82 -3.78
N GLY A 275 -6.05 24.26 -4.47
CA GLY A 275 -5.39 23.46 -5.50
C GLY A 275 -6.38 22.97 -6.58
N PRO A 276 -6.46 21.65 -6.84
CA PRO A 276 -7.40 21.07 -7.82
C PRO A 276 -8.90 21.26 -7.51
N PHE A 277 -9.26 21.67 -6.29
CA PHE A 277 -10.64 21.82 -5.84
C PHE A 277 -11.14 23.28 -5.85
N ARG A 278 -10.36 24.24 -6.37
CA ARG A 278 -10.71 25.68 -6.35
C ARG A 278 -12.08 25.99 -6.93
N ASP A 279 -12.41 25.38 -8.07
CA ASP A 279 -13.68 25.63 -8.77
C ASP A 279 -14.86 24.92 -8.10
N GLU A 280 -14.58 23.90 -7.30
CA GLU A 280 -15.60 23.12 -6.59
C GLU A 280 -15.84 23.63 -5.14
N GLY A 281 -14.87 24.39 -4.58
CA GLY A 281 -14.92 24.94 -3.24
C GLY A 281 -14.61 23.95 -2.10
N PRO A 282 -14.68 24.41 -0.84
CA PRO A 282 -14.33 23.63 0.36
C PRO A 282 -15.26 22.44 0.62
N TYR A 283 -14.70 21.26 0.93
CA TYR A 283 -15.47 20.09 1.37
C TYR A 283 -15.59 20.04 2.89
N GLY A 284 -16.46 20.86 3.48
CA GLY A 284 -16.62 20.97 4.94
C GLY A 284 -17.01 19.67 5.66
N GLY A 285 -17.67 18.74 4.97
CA GLY A 285 -18.10 17.45 5.50
C GLY A 285 -17.03 16.35 5.50
N LEU A 286 -15.85 16.57 4.93
CA LEU A 286 -14.80 15.55 4.84
C LEU A 286 -14.25 15.19 6.22
N ARG A 287 -14.16 13.89 6.53
CA ARG A 287 -13.64 13.38 7.82
C ARG A 287 -12.64 12.25 7.61
N VAL A 288 -11.61 12.18 8.45
CA VAL A 288 -10.74 10.99 8.52
C VAL A 288 -11.41 9.90 9.36
N LEU A 289 -11.42 8.68 8.83
CA LEU A 289 -11.77 7.47 9.57
C LEU A 289 -10.52 6.82 10.17
N ALA A 290 -9.44 6.71 9.39
CA ALA A 290 -8.14 6.27 9.89
C ALA A 290 -6.99 6.74 9.01
N SER A 291 -5.83 7.02 9.61
CA SER A 291 -4.55 7.05 8.93
C SER A 291 -4.00 5.62 8.81
N LEU A 292 -3.63 5.19 7.61
CA LEU A 292 -3.39 3.77 7.32
C LEU A 292 -1.90 3.45 7.33
N TYR A 293 -1.12 4.13 6.50
CA TYR A 293 0.33 3.92 6.33
C TYR A 293 0.95 5.17 5.67
N PRO A 294 2.29 5.36 5.75
CA PRO A 294 2.95 6.48 5.10
C PRO A 294 3.19 6.17 3.61
N GLU A 295 3.13 7.20 2.79
CA GLU A 295 3.47 7.15 1.37
C GLU A 295 4.62 8.13 1.11
N PRO A 296 5.88 7.69 1.24
CA PRO A 296 7.03 8.54 0.94
C PRO A 296 7.12 8.88 -0.55
N VAL A 297 7.67 10.06 -0.84
CA VAL A 297 8.00 10.49 -2.21
C VAL A 297 9.23 9.72 -2.68
N HIS A 298 9.04 8.92 -3.72
CA HIS A 298 10.08 8.21 -4.43
C HIS A 298 10.45 9.02 -5.68
N VAL A 299 11.67 9.54 -5.72
CA VAL A 299 12.26 10.09 -6.93
C VAL A 299 13.24 9.07 -7.48
N LEU A 300 12.81 8.32 -8.50
CA LEU A 300 13.59 7.24 -9.07
C LEU A 300 14.30 7.70 -10.33
N VAL A 301 15.58 7.38 -10.42
CA VAL A 301 16.41 7.56 -11.61
C VAL A 301 17.16 6.28 -11.94
N ARG A 302 17.62 6.17 -13.18
CA ARG A 302 18.55 5.12 -13.57
C ARG A 302 19.84 5.20 -12.75
N GLY A 303 20.27 4.08 -12.20
CA GLY A 303 21.43 3.99 -11.32
C GLY A 303 22.76 4.26 -12.03
N ASP A 304 22.82 3.97 -13.33
CA ASP A 304 23.95 4.22 -14.23
C ASP A 304 23.85 5.57 -14.98
N GLY A 305 22.85 6.38 -14.65
CA GLY A 305 22.62 7.70 -15.24
C GLY A 305 23.29 8.85 -14.47
N PRO A 306 23.47 10.03 -15.10
CA PRO A 306 24.21 11.15 -14.54
C PRO A 306 23.43 12.03 -13.54
N ILE A 307 22.19 11.67 -13.20
CA ILE A 307 21.31 12.50 -12.36
C ILE A 307 21.61 12.21 -10.89
N GLU A 308 22.16 13.17 -10.15
CA GLU A 308 22.57 12.97 -8.75
C GLU A 308 21.72 13.72 -7.72
N ASN A 309 20.89 14.66 -8.16
CA ASN A 309 20.03 15.47 -7.31
C ASN A 309 18.84 15.99 -8.10
N MET A 310 17.92 16.66 -7.40
CA MET A 310 16.71 17.20 -8.00
C MET A 310 16.99 18.20 -9.13
N ALA A 311 17.99 19.08 -8.99
CA ALA A 311 18.36 20.02 -10.05
C ALA A 311 18.78 19.33 -11.36
N GLY A 312 19.33 18.11 -11.27
CA GLY A 312 19.68 17.26 -12.41
C GLY A 312 18.47 16.80 -13.26
N LEU A 313 17.24 16.98 -12.79
CA LEU A 313 16.02 16.69 -13.56
C LEU A 313 15.74 17.74 -14.65
N LYS A 314 16.40 18.90 -14.61
CA LYS A 314 16.25 19.92 -15.65
C LYS A 314 16.67 19.37 -17.03
N GLY A 315 15.80 19.56 -18.02
CA GLY A 315 15.97 19.05 -19.38
C GLY A 315 15.89 17.53 -19.50
N LYS A 316 15.27 16.84 -18.53
CA LYS A 316 15.06 15.39 -18.55
C LYS A 316 13.61 15.03 -18.88
N ARG A 317 13.40 13.79 -19.32
CA ARG A 317 12.09 13.20 -19.54
C ARG A 317 11.63 12.55 -18.25
N VAL A 318 10.66 13.17 -17.59
CA VAL A 318 10.26 12.80 -16.23
C VAL A 318 8.79 12.40 -16.21
N ASN A 319 8.50 11.24 -15.65
CA ASN A 319 7.13 10.85 -15.36
C ASN A 319 6.67 11.42 -14.01
N LEU A 320 5.49 12.05 -14.00
CA LEU A 320 4.86 12.59 -12.78
C LEU A 320 3.59 11.82 -12.37
N GLY A 321 3.36 10.65 -12.95
CA GLY A 321 2.17 9.84 -12.71
C GLY A 321 0.95 10.33 -13.49
N LEU A 322 -0.15 9.58 -13.35
CA LEU A 322 -1.39 9.82 -14.08
C LEU A 322 -2.03 11.17 -13.70
N PRO A 323 -2.67 11.87 -14.65
CA PRO A 323 -3.51 13.03 -14.34
C PRO A 323 -4.58 12.66 -13.33
N GLY A 324 -4.94 13.59 -12.42
CA GLY A 324 -5.92 13.32 -11.37
C GLY A 324 -5.41 12.45 -10.20
N SER A 325 -4.18 11.93 -10.23
CA SER A 325 -3.62 11.26 -9.05
C SER A 325 -3.19 12.29 -7.99
N ALA A 326 -3.44 11.98 -6.72
CA ALA A 326 -2.92 12.79 -5.61
C ALA A 326 -1.38 12.84 -5.61
N SER A 327 -0.74 11.71 -5.96
CA SER A 327 0.71 11.60 -6.13
C SER A 327 1.27 12.62 -7.12
N ARG A 328 0.58 12.90 -8.23
CA ARG A 328 1.02 13.90 -9.21
C ARG A 328 1.03 15.31 -8.63
N ASP A 329 0.02 15.67 -7.84
CA ASP A 329 -0.05 16.98 -7.20
C ASP A 329 1.08 17.16 -6.18
N THR A 330 1.35 16.14 -5.36
CA THR A 330 2.50 16.13 -4.44
C THR A 330 3.83 16.19 -5.19
N ALA A 331 3.98 15.46 -6.30
CA ALA A 331 5.19 15.50 -7.13
C ALA A 331 5.44 16.89 -7.74
N LEU A 332 4.39 17.59 -8.18
CA LEU A 332 4.48 18.96 -8.68
C LEU A 332 4.90 19.93 -7.56
N ALA A 333 4.36 19.78 -6.35
CA ALA A 333 4.77 20.58 -5.20
C ALA A 333 6.24 20.34 -4.82
N VAL A 334 6.70 19.08 -4.89
CA VAL A 334 8.10 18.72 -4.66
C VAL A 334 9.02 19.37 -5.70
N LEU A 335 8.70 19.29 -6.99
CA LEU A 335 9.48 19.97 -8.03
C LEU A 335 9.56 21.48 -7.78
N ALA A 336 8.43 22.11 -7.46
CA ALA A 336 8.38 23.55 -7.18
C ALA A 336 9.21 23.95 -5.96
N ALA A 337 9.22 23.14 -4.90
CA ALA A 337 10.07 23.35 -3.72
C ALA A 337 11.57 23.25 -4.03
N HIS A 338 11.94 22.55 -5.10
CA HIS A 338 13.28 22.48 -5.65
C HIS A 338 13.54 23.51 -6.77
N GLY A 339 12.65 24.48 -6.97
CA GLY A 339 12.79 25.54 -7.97
C GLY A 339 12.62 25.07 -9.42
N LEU A 340 12.05 23.88 -9.64
CA LEU A 340 11.77 23.33 -10.97
C LEU A 340 10.32 23.53 -11.37
N LYS A 341 10.10 23.85 -12.64
CA LYS A 341 8.78 23.85 -13.28
C LYS A 341 8.70 22.71 -14.29
N THR A 342 7.47 22.32 -14.65
CA THR A 342 7.25 21.35 -15.73
C THR A 342 7.85 21.79 -17.06
N THR A 343 7.91 23.10 -17.31
CA THR A 343 8.54 23.69 -18.50
C THR A 343 10.07 23.61 -18.50
N ASP A 344 10.70 23.32 -17.36
CA ASP A 344 12.13 23.07 -17.27
C ASP A 344 12.50 21.62 -17.66
N LEU A 345 11.50 20.74 -17.82
CA LEU A 345 11.66 19.34 -18.20
C LEU A 345 11.60 19.21 -19.73
N ALA A 346 12.35 18.26 -20.29
CA ALA A 346 12.28 17.98 -21.73
C ALA A 346 10.95 17.32 -22.12
N GLU A 347 10.42 16.48 -21.23
CA GLU A 347 9.13 15.82 -21.38
C GLU A 347 8.49 15.59 -20.00
N VAL A 348 7.17 15.76 -19.92
CA VAL A 348 6.38 15.39 -18.75
C VAL A 348 5.47 14.22 -19.12
N ALA A 349 5.94 13.01 -18.84
CA ALA A 349 5.17 11.80 -19.05
C ALA A 349 4.08 11.63 -17.99
N SER A 350 3.02 10.92 -18.39
CA SER A 350 1.82 10.69 -17.60
C SER A 350 1.42 9.21 -17.67
N LEU A 351 2.32 8.36 -17.16
CA LEU A 351 2.20 6.91 -17.16
C LEU A 351 1.92 6.40 -15.75
N ASP A 352 1.26 5.25 -15.65
CA ASP A 352 1.27 4.48 -14.41
C ASP A 352 2.71 4.05 -14.06
N LEU A 353 2.94 3.73 -12.79
CA LEU A 353 4.27 3.42 -12.28
C LEU A 353 4.94 2.25 -13.00
N GLN A 354 4.20 1.20 -13.39
CA GLN A 354 4.78 0.02 -14.03
C GLN A 354 5.22 0.34 -15.47
N LEU A 355 4.41 1.09 -16.20
CA LEU A 355 4.77 1.60 -17.53
C LEU A 355 5.91 2.60 -17.46
N ALA A 356 5.94 3.48 -16.45
CA ALA A 356 7.03 4.43 -16.26
C ALA A 356 8.37 3.72 -16.00
N LEU A 357 8.37 2.71 -15.14
CA LEU A 357 9.56 1.90 -14.86
C LEU A 357 10.01 1.10 -16.09
N THR A 358 9.07 0.62 -16.90
CA THR A 358 9.36 -0.03 -18.19
C THR A 358 10.01 0.95 -19.17
N ALA A 359 9.45 2.14 -19.33
CA ALA A 359 10.00 3.18 -20.19
C ALA A 359 11.38 3.68 -19.69
N MET A 360 11.62 3.70 -18.37
CA MET A 360 12.96 3.97 -17.83
C MET A 360 13.97 2.90 -18.21
N ARG A 361 13.60 1.61 -18.10
CA ARG A 361 14.45 0.48 -18.51
C ARG A 361 14.79 0.56 -20.00
N ASP A 362 13.81 0.93 -20.81
CA ASP A 362 13.96 1.01 -22.26
C ASP A 362 14.62 2.34 -22.72
N GLY A 363 15.08 3.17 -21.77
CA GLY A 363 15.78 4.43 -22.05
C GLY A 363 14.89 5.54 -22.61
N GLN A 364 13.57 5.39 -22.52
CA GLN A 364 12.57 6.36 -22.96
C GLN A 364 12.24 7.40 -21.88
N LEU A 365 12.49 7.08 -20.61
CA LEU A 365 12.39 8.01 -19.48
C LEU A 365 13.68 8.07 -18.68
N ASP A 366 13.96 9.24 -18.11
CA ASP A 366 15.15 9.48 -17.30
C ASP A 366 14.85 9.39 -15.79
N ALA A 367 13.62 9.76 -15.40
CA ALA A 367 13.17 9.72 -14.01
C ALA A 367 11.67 9.49 -13.88
N THR A 368 11.23 9.00 -12.71
CA THR A 368 9.83 9.04 -12.30
C THR A 368 9.71 9.51 -10.85
N LEU A 369 8.71 10.35 -10.59
CA LEU A 369 8.30 10.73 -9.24
C LEU A 369 7.00 10.00 -8.91
N GLN A 370 6.97 9.34 -7.75
CA GLN A 370 5.80 8.63 -7.27
C GLN A 370 5.69 8.76 -5.75
N VAL A 371 4.48 9.03 -5.27
CA VAL A 371 4.14 8.97 -3.85
C VAL A 371 3.38 7.67 -3.64
N ILE A 372 3.97 6.75 -2.88
CA ILE A 372 3.47 5.37 -2.75
C ILE A 372 4.00 4.75 -1.45
N GLY A 373 3.21 3.86 -0.86
CA GLY A 373 3.61 3.12 0.34
C GLY A 373 4.81 2.22 0.10
N GLU A 374 5.72 2.19 1.07
CA GLU A 374 6.91 1.36 1.08
C GLU A 374 6.62 0.03 1.80
N PRO A 375 6.96 -1.13 1.22
CA PRO A 375 7.66 -1.34 -0.02
C PRO A 375 6.68 -1.32 -1.19
N ALA A 376 7.12 -0.80 -2.33
CA ALA A 376 6.38 -0.91 -3.59
C ALA A 376 6.91 -2.09 -4.42
N ASP A 377 6.08 -3.12 -4.61
CA ASP A 377 6.45 -4.32 -5.40
C ASP A 377 6.94 -3.99 -6.81
N SER A 378 6.33 -2.99 -7.46
CA SER A 378 6.75 -2.53 -8.79
C SER A 378 8.16 -1.93 -8.79
N ILE A 379 8.50 -1.14 -7.77
CA ILE A 379 9.84 -0.54 -7.64
C ILE A 379 10.86 -1.63 -7.32
N ARG A 380 10.53 -2.55 -6.40
CA ARG A 380 11.38 -3.72 -6.10
C ARG A 380 11.67 -4.54 -7.36
N ALA A 381 10.62 -4.89 -8.12
CA ALA A 381 10.74 -5.64 -9.36
C ALA A 381 11.57 -4.90 -10.43
N ALA A 382 11.45 -3.57 -10.50
CA ALA A 382 12.25 -2.78 -11.42
C ALA A 382 13.72 -2.68 -10.99
N SER A 383 14.00 -2.54 -9.70
CA SER A 383 15.37 -2.52 -9.15
C SER A 383 16.10 -3.86 -9.30
N GLU A 384 15.36 -4.95 -9.46
CA GLU A 384 15.89 -6.28 -9.83
C GLU A 384 16.24 -6.37 -11.32
N ALA A 385 15.45 -5.68 -12.17
CA ALA A 385 15.56 -5.76 -13.62
C ALA A 385 16.54 -4.73 -14.21
N MET A 386 16.76 -3.60 -13.54
CA MET A 386 17.71 -2.56 -13.94
C MET A 386 18.29 -1.82 -12.72
N PRO A 387 19.49 -1.22 -12.84
CA PRO A 387 20.00 -0.34 -11.81
C PRO A 387 19.06 0.87 -11.62
N LEU A 388 18.51 1.01 -10.41
CA LEU A 388 17.74 2.16 -9.98
C LEU A 388 18.38 2.80 -8.75
N ARG A 389 18.28 4.13 -8.66
CA ARG A 389 18.63 4.88 -7.45
C ARG A 389 17.48 5.78 -7.05
N LEU A 390 17.34 5.97 -5.74
CA LEU A 390 16.49 6.98 -5.15
C LEU A 390 17.29 8.27 -5.01
N LEU A 391 16.75 9.38 -5.53
CA LEU A 391 17.29 10.70 -5.26
C LEU A 391 16.72 11.23 -3.94
N PRO A 392 17.58 11.71 -3.01
CA PRO A 392 17.12 12.37 -1.80
C PRO A 392 16.47 13.72 -2.13
N LEU A 393 15.48 14.11 -1.32
CA LEU A 393 14.99 15.49 -1.32
C LEU A 393 15.88 16.35 -0.43
N ASP A 394 15.96 17.64 -0.77
CA ASP A 394 16.76 18.60 -0.03
C ASP A 394 16.06 18.94 1.28
N GLU A 395 16.81 19.01 2.37
CA GLU A 395 16.25 19.27 3.70
C GLU A 395 15.47 20.59 3.77
N GLN A 396 15.93 21.61 3.02
CA GLN A 396 15.21 22.88 2.90
C GLN A 396 13.87 22.73 2.19
N ALA A 397 13.81 21.92 1.12
CA ALA A 397 12.57 21.65 0.40
C ALA A 397 11.58 20.87 1.28
N ILE A 398 12.07 19.87 2.03
CA ILE A 398 11.26 19.12 3.01
C ILE A 398 10.66 20.08 4.04
N ARG A 399 11.48 20.87 4.73
CA ARG A 399 11.00 21.83 5.75
C ARG A 399 10.01 22.85 5.18
N SER A 400 10.26 23.32 3.95
CA SER A 400 9.34 24.24 3.28
C SER A 400 7.99 23.60 3.01
N LEU A 401 7.97 22.34 2.55
CA LEU A 401 6.72 21.62 2.26
C LEU A 401 5.96 21.29 3.54
N GLU A 402 6.64 20.87 4.61
CA GLU A 402 5.98 20.66 5.92
C GLU A 402 5.29 21.93 6.43
N ALA A 403 5.92 23.10 6.24
CA ALA A 403 5.36 24.38 6.68
C ALA A 403 4.22 24.89 5.78
N THR A 404 4.22 24.59 4.48
CA THR A 404 3.33 25.22 3.50
C THR A 404 2.28 24.28 2.92
N ARG A 405 2.42 22.97 3.12
CA ARG A 405 1.54 21.93 2.58
C ARG A 405 1.10 20.99 3.71
N PRO A 406 0.06 21.37 4.49
CA PRO A 406 -0.45 20.55 5.57
C PRO A 406 -0.82 19.14 5.10
N GLY A 407 -0.54 18.14 5.93
CA GLY A 407 -0.69 16.72 5.58
C GLY A 407 0.59 16.07 5.09
N THR A 408 1.64 16.85 4.82
CA THR A 408 2.99 16.34 4.57
C THR A 408 3.84 16.32 5.85
N PHE A 409 4.82 15.42 5.91
CA PHE A 409 5.78 15.32 7.01
C PHE A 409 7.13 14.77 6.52
N ALA A 410 8.21 15.14 7.18
CA ALA A 410 9.55 14.61 6.90
C ALA A 410 9.59 13.09 7.11
N SER A 411 10.26 12.40 6.20
CA SER A 411 10.37 10.94 6.24
C SER A 411 11.69 10.47 5.61
N ARG A 412 11.91 9.17 5.62
CA ARG A 412 13.10 8.53 5.05
C ARG A 412 12.69 7.17 4.50
N ILE A 413 13.09 6.87 3.27
CA ILE A 413 13.02 5.50 2.76
C ILE A 413 14.13 4.70 3.46
N ALA A 414 13.77 3.66 4.19
CA ALA A 414 14.69 2.91 5.04
C ALA A 414 15.76 2.18 4.20
N VAL A 415 16.92 1.88 4.79
CA VAL A 415 17.96 1.09 4.10
C VAL A 415 17.42 -0.32 3.79
N GLY A 416 17.77 -0.88 2.63
CA GLY A 416 17.35 -2.23 2.25
C GLY A 416 15.89 -2.38 1.82
N SER A 417 15.14 -1.28 1.71
CA SER A 417 13.75 -1.30 1.22
C SER A 417 13.65 -1.70 -0.24
N TYR A 418 14.68 -1.37 -1.03
CA TYR A 418 14.84 -1.84 -2.40
C TYR A 418 16.21 -2.52 -2.62
N PRO A 419 16.30 -3.42 -3.61
CA PRO A 419 17.56 -4.03 -4.03
C PRO A 419 18.63 -2.96 -4.33
N ASN A 420 19.87 -3.22 -3.90
CA ASN A 420 21.03 -2.35 -4.12
C ASN A 420 20.91 -0.94 -3.49
N GLN A 421 19.99 -0.75 -2.55
CA GLN A 421 19.86 0.48 -1.77
C GLN A 421 20.60 0.35 -0.43
N ASP A 422 21.84 0.84 -0.40
CA ASP A 422 22.78 0.73 0.73
C ASP A 422 22.66 1.87 1.77
N ARG A 423 21.83 2.88 1.49
CA ARG A 423 21.67 4.07 2.34
C ARG A 423 20.20 4.45 2.49
N SER A 424 19.83 4.97 3.66
CA SER A 424 18.53 5.61 3.85
C SER A 424 18.41 6.84 2.94
N THR A 425 17.25 7.08 2.35
CA THR A 425 17.03 8.25 1.49
C THR A 425 16.09 9.25 2.18
N PRO A 426 16.58 10.44 2.61
CA PRO A 426 15.73 11.50 3.13
C PRO A 426 14.70 11.95 2.09
N THR A 427 13.45 12.08 2.52
CA THR A 427 12.35 12.47 1.64
C THR A 427 11.21 13.12 2.43
N LEU A 428 10.13 13.45 1.74
CA LEU A 428 8.85 13.86 2.30
C LEU A 428 7.89 12.67 2.21
N ALA A 429 6.94 12.57 3.13
CA ALA A 429 5.83 11.63 3.04
C ALA A 429 4.49 12.32 3.28
N VAL A 430 3.44 11.61 2.89
CA VAL A 430 2.05 11.86 3.26
C VAL A 430 1.51 10.59 3.91
N SER A 431 0.32 10.66 4.50
CA SER A 431 -0.38 9.47 4.98
C SER A 431 -1.44 9.05 3.98
N ALA A 432 -1.54 7.75 3.69
CA ALA A 432 -2.72 7.17 3.09
C ALA A 432 -3.86 7.21 4.12
N LEU A 433 -4.94 7.93 3.83
CA LEU A 433 -6.09 8.05 4.71
C LEU A 433 -7.25 7.21 4.20
N LEU A 434 -7.94 6.51 5.12
CA LEU A 434 -9.33 6.13 4.94
C LEU A 434 -10.20 7.31 5.35
N LEU A 435 -10.95 7.83 4.40
CA LEU A 435 -11.79 9.02 4.53
C LEU A 435 -13.26 8.62 4.47
N GLY A 436 -14.08 9.43 5.10
CA GLY A 436 -15.52 9.37 5.04
C GLY A 436 -16.11 10.77 5.07
N ASP A 437 -17.43 10.83 5.18
CA ASP A 437 -18.19 12.06 5.28
C ASP A 437 -18.83 12.17 6.68
N GLU A 438 -19.04 13.37 7.19
CA GLU A 438 -19.74 13.60 8.45
C GLU A 438 -21.19 13.05 8.49
N ARG A 439 -21.79 12.81 7.31
CA ARG A 439 -23.09 12.14 7.16
C ARG A 439 -23.04 10.65 7.50
N LEU A 440 -21.86 10.04 7.58
CA LEU A 440 -21.73 8.66 8.08
C LEU A 440 -22.16 8.64 9.54
N SER A 441 -23.01 7.71 9.96
CA SER A 441 -23.42 7.71 11.36
C SER A 441 -22.25 7.31 12.26
N VAL A 442 -22.24 7.82 13.51
CA VAL A 442 -21.24 7.49 14.52
C VAL A 442 -21.02 5.98 14.62
N GLY A 443 -22.09 5.19 14.73
CA GLY A 443 -21.99 3.73 14.82
C GLY A 443 -21.44 3.05 13.56
N GLU A 444 -21.70 3.58 12.36
CA GLU A 444 -21.13 3.01 11.12
C GLU A 444 -19.62 3.25 11.06
N ALA A 445 -19.19 4.49 11.33
CA ALA A 445 -17.77 4.84 11.37
C ALA A 445 -17.03 4.08 12.47
N GLU A 446 -17.64 3.96 13.65
CA GLU A 446 -17.09 3.25 14.79
C GLU A 446 -16.94 1.75 14.49
N HIS A 447 -17.97 1.11 13.92
CA HIS A 447 -17.91 -0.30 13.56
C HIS A 447 -16.86 -0.56 12.49
N LEU A 448 -16.83 0.25 11.42
CA LEU A 448 -15.83 0.12 10.35
C LEU A 448 -14.40 0.22 10.89
N VAL A 449 -14.12 1.27 11.69
CA VAL A 449 -12.76 1.50 12.23
C VAL A 449 -12.38 0.44 13.26
N ARG A 450 -13.31 -0.03 14.08
CA ARG A 450 -13.05 -1.11 15.04
C ARG A 450 -12.69 -2.41 14.34
N GLU A 451 -13.47 -2.82 13.34
CA GLU A 451 -13.18 -4.05 12.61
C GLU A 451 -11.88 -3.93 11.80
N LEU A 452 -11.59 -2.76 11.25
CA LEU A 452 -10.32 -2.48 10.54
C LEU A 452 -9.08 -2.77 11.40
N PHE A 453 -9.12 -2.46 12.69
CA PHE A 453 -8.00 -2.65 13.63
C PHE A 453 -8.16 -3.91 14.50
N THR A 454 -9.01 -4.86 14.10
CA THR A 454 -9.12 -6.12 14.85
C THR A 454 -7.79 -6.89 14.78
N PRO A 455 -7.26 -7.38 15.92
CA PRO A 455 -6.05 -8.20 15.91
C PRO A 455 -6.22 -9.48 15.08
N GLY A 456 -5.13 -9.89 14.41
CA GLY A 456 -5.07 -11.17 13.70
C GLY A 456 -5.76 -11.20 12.33
N LEU A 457 -6.05 -10.04 11.72
CA LEU A 457 -6.41 -9.98 10.31
C LEU A 457 -5.21 -10.38 9.43
N ASP A 458 -5.43 -11.35 8.54
CA ASP A 458 -4.41 -11.85 7.61
C ASP A 458 -4.35 -10.97 6.35
N TRP A 459 -3.71 -9.81 6.45
CA TRP A 459 -3.62 -8.86 5.35
C TRP A 459 -2.78 -9.39 4.19
N LEU A 460 -1.68 -10.08 4.49
CA LEU A 460 -0.84 -10.72 3.48
C LEU A 460 -1.58 -11.83 2.72
N GLY A 461 -2.32 -12.71 3.43
CA GLY A 461 -3.14 -13.74 2.81
C GLY A 461 -4.23 -13.17 1.91
N ALA A 462 -4.79 -12.03 2.32
CA ALA A 462 -5.75 -11.22 1.55
C ALA A 462 -5.10 -10.36 0.43
N GLY A 463 -3.78 -10.38 0.29
CA GLY A 463 -3.06 -9.75 -0.83
C GLY A 463 -2.68 -8.29 -0.65
N SER A 464 -2.65 -7.76 0.58
CA SER A 464 -2.28 -6.38 0.88
C SER A 464 -1.09 -6.29 1.83
N ILE A 465 0.08 -5.89 1.31
CA ILE A 465 1.28 -5.61 2.13
C ILE A 465 1.07 -4.36 2.99
N GLN A 466 0.42 -3.34 2.43
CA GLN A 466 0.11 -2.09 3.14
C GLN A 466 -0.84 -2.34 4.32
N GLY A 467 -1.70 -3.37 4.24
CA GLY A 467 -2.57 -3.79 5.33
C GLY A 467 -1.82 -4.14 6.62
N GLU A 468 -0.62 -4.73 6.52
CA GLU A 468 0.22 -5.08 7.68
C GLU A 468 0.80 -3.86 8.41
N GLN A 469 0.75 -2.68 7.78
CA GLN A 469 1.24 -1.43 8.38
C GLN A 469 0.16 -0.70 9.18
N LEU A 470 -1.09 -1.17 9.12
CA LEU A 470 -2.18 -0.58 9.88
C LEU A 470 -1.94 -0.80 11.37
N SER A 471 -1.77 0.31 12.07
CA SER A 471 -1.62 0.33 13.51
C SER A 471 -2.56 1.34 14.12
N ARG A 472 -3.29 0.91 15.16
CA ARG A 472 -4.19 1.78 15.92
C ARG A 472 -3.45 2.96 16.53
N ALA A 473 -2.19 2.77 16.92
CA ALA A 473 -1.33 3.82 17.45
C ALA A 473 -1.01 4.91 16.40
N ASN A 474 -0.90 4.51 15.13
CA ASN A 474 -0.61 5.42 14.02
C ASN A 474 -1.87 5.98 13.35
N ALA A 475 -3.07 5.47 13.68
CA ALA A 475 -4.34 5.80 13.03
C ALA A 475 -4.72 7.29 13.08
N ARG A 476 -4.03 8.09 13.90
CA ARG A 476 -4.25 9.54 14.07
C ARG A 476 -3.08 10.39 13.56
N ARG A 477 -1.99 9.79 13.08
CA ARG A 477 -0.81 10.50 12.57
C ARG A 477 -1.09 11.08 11.19
N GLY A 478 -0.57 12.28 10.92
CA GLY A 478 -0.53 12.85 9.58
C GLY A 478 -1.88 13.20 8.94
N THR A 479 -2.97 13.33 9.71
CA THR A 479 -4.32 13.49 9.15
C THR A 479 -4.62 14.87 8.56
N ALA A 480 -4.08 15.94 9.16
CA ALA A 480 -4.25 17.35 8.76
C ALA A 480 -5.69 17.89 8.58
N ILE A 481 -6.71 17.06 8.78
CA ILE A 481 -8.13 17.39 8.73
C ILE A 481 -8.87 16.70 9.91
N PRO A 482 -10.11 17.13 10.25
CA PRO A 482 -10.86 16.54 11.36
C PRO A 482 -11.14 15.04 11.18
N MET A 483 -11.06 14.28 12.28
CA MET A 483 -11.50 12.88 12.31
C MET A 483 -13.01 12.78 12.53
N HIS A 484 -13.61 11.69 12.07
CA HIS A 484 -14.99 11.36 12.36
C HIS A 484 -15.18 10.97 13.83
N GLU A 485 -16.29 11.37 14.47
CA GLU A 485 -16.53 11.09 15.89
C GLU A 485 -16.53 9.58 16.20
N GLY A 486 -17.27 8.78 15.42
CA GLY A 486 -17.27 7.32 15.56
C GLY A 486 -15.88 6.68 15.38
N ALA A 487 -15.05 7.24 14.50
CA ALA A 487 -13.67 6.77 14.36
C ALA A 487 -12.85 7.05 15.62
N LEU A 488 -13.00 8.24 16.23
CA LEU A 488 -12.34 8.56 17.49
C LEU A 488 -12.78 7.63 18.62
N GLN A 489 -14.08 7.32 18.72
CA GLN A 489 -14.60 6.37 19.71
C GLN A 489 -13.99 4.97 19.52
N ALA A 490 -13.94 4.49 18.27
CA ALA A 490 -13.31 3.22 17.91
C ALA A 490 -11.80 3.18 18.12
N LEU A 491 -11.12 4.33 18.23
CA LEU A 491 -9.68 4.46 18.52
C LEU A 491 -9.37 4.74 20.00
N GLN A 492 -10.38 4.96 20.84
CA GLN A 492 -10.24 5.15 22.29
C GLN A 492 -10.58 3.90 23.12
N ALA A 493 -11.45 3.02 22.62
CA ALA A 493 -11.79 1.76 23.29
C ALA A 493 -10.53 0.90 23.58
N PRO A 494 -10.46 0.14 24.67
CA PRO A 494 -9.30 -0.71 24.96
C PRO A 494 -9.06 -1.80 23.91
#